data_AF-D8EVT6-F1
#
_entry.id   AF-D8EVT6-F1
#
_cell.length_a   1.000
_cell.length_b   1.000
_cell.length_c   1.000
_cell.angle_alpha   90.00
_cell.angle_beta   90.00
_cell.angle_gamma   90.00
#
_symmetry.space_group_name_H-M   'P 1'
#
loop_
_entity.id
_entity.type
_entity.pdbx_description
1 polymer ?
#
loop_
_entity_poly.entity_id
_entity_poly.type
_entity_poly.pdbx_seq_one_letter_code
_entity_poly.pdbx_strand_id
1 'polypeptide(L)'
;MKEDCQKNFEKINEYLDGELAHDECRQIEQHLNDCPECQKCCDALKKTIDICRKSAQDRIPDDMRKRLRAKLRDCFGDRKTPVGQK
;
A
#
# COMPACT_ATOMS: atom_id res chain seq x y z
N MET A 1 23.23 -15.56 -4.13
CA MET A 1 22.33 -15.07 -3.06
C MET A 1 22.49 -15.95 -1.83
N LYS A 2 22.53 -15.38 -0.62
CA LYS A 2 22.64 -16.14 0.64
C LYS A 2 21.28 -16.74 1.03
N GLU A 3 21.26 -17.84 1.78
CA GLU A 3 20.01 -18.51 2.23
C GLU A 3 19.07 -17.56 2.99
N ASP A 4 19.64 -16.63 3.76
CA ASP A 4 18.88 -15.61 4.50
C ASP A 4 18.15 -14.62 3.57
N CYS A 5 18.80 -14.22 2.47
CA CYS A 5 18.17 -13.39 1.44
C CYS A 5 17.04 -14.12 0.73
N GLN A 6 17.15 -15.44 0.56
CA GLN A 6 16.17 -16.25 -0.14
C GLN A 6 14.88 -16.41 0.67
N LYS A 7 15.01 -16.69 1.98
CA LYS A 7 13.86 -16.72 2.90
C LYS A 7 13.16 -15.37 3.03
N ASN A 8 13.93 -14.28 3.09
CA ASN A 8 13.35 -12.94 3.17
C ASN A 8 12.70 -12.53 1.84
N PHE A 9 13.14 -13.05 0.70
CA PHE A 9 12.56 -12.72 -0.60
C PHE A 9 11.10 -13.17 -0.75
N GLU A 10 10.74 -14.34 -0.24
CA GLU A 10 9.35 -14.82 -0.26
C GLU A 10 8.44 -13.85 0.52
N LYS A 11 8.91 -13.45 1.72
CA LYS A 11 8.22 -12.50 2.60
C LYS A 11 8.18 -11.06 2.08
N ILE A 12 9.05 -10.67 1.14
CA ILE A 12 9.00 -9.32 0.53
C ILE A 12 7.69 -9.11 -0.23
N ASN A 13 7.09 -10.14 -0.84
CA ASN A 13 5.79 -9.97 -1.50
C ASN A 13 4.69 -9.71 -0.46
N GLU A 14 4.61 -10.53 0.59
CA GLU A 14 3.67 -10.35 1.69
C GLU A 14 3.83 -8.98 2.38
N TYR A 15 5.08 -8.51 2.52
CA TYR A 15 5.39 -7.17 3.00
C TYR A 15 4.82 -6.06 2.10
N LEU A 16 4.95 -6.22 0.77
CA LEU A 16 4.46 -5.24 -0.21
C LEU A 16 2.94 -5.20 -0.31
N ASP A 17 2.27 -6.33 -0.11
CA ASP A 17 0.81 -6.45 -0.06
C ASP A 17 0.24 -6.03 1.31
N GLY A 18 1.08 -5.90 2.33
CA GLY A 18 0.70 -5.45 3.67
C GLY A 18 0.07 -6.55 4.53
N GLU A 19 0.36 -7.82 4.23
CA GLU A 19 -0.21 -8.99 4.90
C GLU A 19 0.65 -9.49 6.08
N LEU A 20 1.87 -8.96 6.24
CA LEU A 20 2.76 -9.32 7.34
C LEU A 20 2.33 -8.71 8.69
N ALA A 21 2.57 -9.48 9.75
CA ALA A 21 2.48 -8.97 11.12
C ALA A 21 3.57 -7.92 11.39
N HIS A 22 3.32 -7.01 12.34
CA HIS A 22 4.23 -5.90 12.66
C HIS A 22 5.67 -6.34 12.98
N ASP A 23 5.83 -7.47 13.68
CA ASP A 23 7.16 -7.98 14.03
C ASP A 23 7.94 -8.48 12.81
N GLU A 24 7.24 -9.09 11.83
CA GLU A 24 7.83 -9.57 10.59
C GLU A 24 8.17 -8.41 9.63
N CYS A 25 7.32 -7.37 9.57
CA CYS A 25 7.65 -6.14 8.87
C CYS A 25 8.99 -5.58 9.33
N ARG A 26 9.20 -5.50 10.66
CA ARG A 26 10.44 -4.97 11.22
C ARG A 26 11.68 -5.79 10.82
N GLN A 27 11.54 -7.12 10.80
CA GLN A 27 12.62 -8.03 10.38
C GLN A 27 12.98 -7.82 8.89
N ILE A 28 11.97 -7.67 8.04
CA ILE A 28 12.18 -7.38 6.61
C ILE A 28 12.80 -6.01 6.42
N GLU A 29 12.32 -4.97 7.10
CA GLU A 29 12.90 -3.63 7.04
C GLU A 29 14.37 -3.62 7.47
N GLN A 30 14.72 -4.35 8.53
CA GLN A 30 16.11 -4.49 8.98
C GLN A 30 16.97 -5.17 7.91
N HIS A 31 16.47 -6.26 7.30
CA HIS A 31 17.18 -6.95 6.23
C HIS A 31 17.37 -6.07 4.98
N LEU A 32 16.35 -5.31 4.59
CA LEU A 32 16.44 -4.39 3.45
C LEU A 32 17.46 -3.26 3.70
N ASN A 33 17.67 -2.85 4.96
CA ASN A 33 18.72 -1.89 5.30
C ASN A 33 20.13 -2.50 5.23
N ASP A 34 20.29 -3.77 5.62
CA ASP A 34 21.59 -4.45 5.67
C ASP A 34 21.99 -5.06 4.31
N CYS A 35 21.02 -5.39 3.45
CA CYS A 35 21.22 -6.07 2.19
C CYS A 35 20.83 -5.21 0.97
N PRO A 36 21.80 -4.57 0.28
CA PRO A 36 21.51 -3.73 -0.88
C PRO A 36 20.97 -4.51 -2.10
N GLU A 37 21.24 -5.81 -2.20
CA GLU A 37 20.67 -6.65 -3.27
C GLU A 37 19.16 -6.83 -3.07
N CYS A 38 18.73 -7.18 -1.86
CA CYS A 38 17.32 -7.32 -1.52
C CYS A 38 16.58 -5.99 -1.57
N GLN A 39 17.23 -4.89 -1.19
CA GLN A 39 16.67 -3.54 -1.35
C GLN A 39 16.39 -3.22 -2.82
N LYS A 40 17.33 -3.46 -3.73
CA LYS A 40 17.12 -3.28 -5.18
C LYS A 40 15.98 -4.14 -5.71
N CYS A 41 15.88 -5.40 -5.27
CA CYS A 41 14.77 -6.27 -5.65
C CYS A 41 13.41 -5.73 -5.17
N CYS A 42 13.32 -5.28 -3.92
CA CYS A 42 12.11 -4.69 -3.36
C CYS A 42 11.69 -3.43 -4.13
N ASP A 43 12.64 -2.55 -4.46
CA ASP A 43 12.37 -1.36 -5.28
C ASP A 43 11.90 -1.70 -6.70
N ALA A 44 12.47 -2.73 -7.33
CA ALA A 44 12.02 -3.21 -8.63
C ALA A 44 10.57 -3.73 -8.58
N LEU A 45 10.24 -4.52 -7.57
CA LEU A 45 8.87 -5.02 -7.35
C LEU A 45 7.88 -3.87 -7.12
N LYS A 46 8.22 -2.88 -6.28
CA LYS A 46 7.41 -1.68 -6.07
C LYS A 46 7.12 -0.93 -7.37
N LYS A 47 8.13 -0.77 -8.23
CA LYS A 47 7.94 -0.16 -9.57
C LYS A 47 6.98 -0.97 -10.43
N THR A 48 7.11 -2.30 -10.46
CA THR A 48 6.19 -3.17 -11.19
C THR A 48 4.75 -2.99 -10.71
N ILE A 49 4.53 -2.97 -9.38
CA ILE A 49 3.20 -2.73 -8.78
C ILE A 49 2.64 -1.36 -9.20
N ASP A 50 3.45 -0.31 -9.15
CA ASP A 50 3.05 1.03 -9.55
C ASP A 50 2.65 1.11 -11.04
N ILE A 51 3.42 0.46 -11.92
CA ILE A 51 3.11 0.36 -13.35
C ILE A 51 1.78 -0.38 -13.55
N CYS A 52 1.59 -1.53 -12.92
CA CYS A 52 0.34 -2.29 -12.98
C CYS A 52 -0.85 -1.45 -12.49
N ARG A 53 -0.72 -0.73 -11.38
CA ARG A 53 -1.78 0.16 -10.85
C ARG A 53 -2.11 1.30 -11.79
N LYS A 54 -1.11 1.90 -12.46
CA LYS A 54 -1.32 2.97 -13.45
C LYS A 54 -2.03 2.45 -14.70
N SER A 55 -1.65 1.26 -15.19
CA SER A 55 -2.30 0.62 -16.33
C SER A 55 -3.73 0.17 -16.01
N ALA A 56 -3.97 -0.24 -14.76
CA ALA A 56 -5.29 -0.63 -14.26
C ALA A 56 -6.18 0.56 -13.85
N GLN A 57 -5.81 1.81 -14.19
CA GLN A 57 -6.69 2.97 -14.00
C GLN A 57 -7.89 2.90 -14.96
N ASP A 58 -8.83 2.02 -14.65
CA ASP A 58 -10.21 2.19 -15.05
C ASP A 58 -10.69 3.50 -14.42
N ARG A 59 -10.87 4.54 -15.25
CA ARG A 59 -11.39 5.81 -14.76
C ARG A 59 -12.78 5.53 -14.21
N ILE A 60 -12.92 5.55 -12.88
CA ILE A 60 -14.24 5.48 -12.25
C ILE A 60 -15.13 6.54 -12.90
N PRO A 61 -16.25 6.15 -13.53
CA PRO A 61 -17.13 7.09 -14.20
C PRO A 61 -17.53 8.22 -13.25
N ASP A 62 -17.54 9.45 -13.73
CA ASP A 62 -17.79 10.63 -12.90
C ASP A 62 -19.15 10.55 -12.18
N ASP A 63 -20.14 9.93 -12.82
CA ASP A 63 -21.46 9.66 -12.24
C ASP A 63 -21.38 8.75 -11.00
N MET A 64 -20.64 7.64 -11.10
CA MET A 64 -20.36 6.74 -9.98
C MET A 64 -19.66 7.47 -8.83
N ARG A 65 -18.69 8.33 -9.16
CA ARG A 65 -17.96 9.14 -8.16
C ARG A 65 -18.88 10.16 -7.47
N LYS A 66 -19.80 10.79 -8.20
CA LYS A 66 -20.81 11.72 -7.66
C LYS A 66 -21.80 10.99 -6.74
N ARG A 67 -22.33 9.85 -7.17
CA ARG A 67 -23.27 9.03 -6.38
C ARG A 67 -22.64 8.53 -5.09
N LEU A 68 -21.39 8.04 -5.14
CA LEU A 68 -20.65 7.62 -3.95
C LEU A 68 -20.46 8.77 -2.97
N ARG A 69 -20.01 9.94 -3.43
CA ARG A 69 -19.86 11.12 -2.56
C ARG A 69 -21.19 11.60 -1.96
N ALA A 70 -22.28 11.53 -2.71
CA ALA A 70 -23.60 11.86 -2.18
C ALA A 70 -24.00 10.91 -1.06
N LYS A 71 -23.80 9.59 -1.24
CA LYS A 71 -24.07 8.58 -0.21
C LYS A 71 -23.17 8.70 1.02
N LEU A 72 -21.88 9.02 0.83
CA LEU A 72 -20.98 9.28 1.96
C LEU A 72 -21.44 10.52 2.75
N ARG A 73 -21.83 11.61 2.08
CA ARG A 73 -22.38 12.79 2.78
C ARG A 73 -23.66 12.49 3.53
N ASP A 74 -24.52 11.62 2.99
CA ASP A 74 -25.76 11.18 3.65
C ASP A 74 -25.45 10.33 4.91
N CYS A 75 -24.57 9.33 4.80
CA CYS A 75 -24.20 8.45 5.91
C CYS A 75 -23.36 9.15 7.00
N PHE A 76 -22.51 10.12 6.62
CA PHE A 76 -21.59 10.81 7.54
C PHE A 76 -22.06 12.22 7.94
N GLY A 77 -23.03 12.80 7.23
CA GLY A 77 -23.54 14.15 7.45
C GLY A 77 -24.45 14.32 8.67
N ASP A 78 -24.87 13.22 9.29
CA ASP A 78 -25.61 13.26 10.56
C ASP A 78 -24.67 13.41 11.79
N ARG A 79 -23.36 13.14 11.63
CA ARG A 79 -22.36 13.45 12.66
C ARG A 79 -21.83 14.87 12.49
N LYS A 80 -22.64 15.87 12.86
CA LYS A 80 -22.13 17.23 13.08
C LYS A 80 -21.16 17.22 14.26
N THR A 81 -19.85 17.17 14.00
CA THR A 81 -18.87 17.74 14.92
C THR A 81 -18.62 19.19 14.49
N PRO A 82 -18.87 20.20 15.35
CA PRO A 82 -18.57 21.58 15.02
C PRO A 82 -17.05 21.78 15.09
N VAL A 83 -16.38 21.90 13.94
CA VAL A 83 -15.02 22.45 13.90
C VAL A 83 -15.10 23.92 13.52
N GLY A 84 -14.70 24.75 14.49
CA GLY A 84 -14.88 26.19 14.50
C GLY A 84 -14.14 26.92 13.39
N GLN A 85 -14.78 28.00 12.96
CA GLN A 85 -14.24 29.07 12.13
C GLN A 85 -13.04 29.73 12.83
N LYS A 86 -11.93 29.89 12.11
CA LYS A 86 -11.04 31.06 12.16
C LYS A 86 -10.44 31.26 10.77
#